data_AF-A0A6P1EHJ1-F1
#
_entry.id   AF-A0A6P1EHJ1-F1
#
_cell.length_a   1.000
_cell.length_b   1.000
_cell.length_c   1.000
_cell.angle_alpha   90.00
_cell.angle_beta   90.00
_cell.angle_gamma   90.00
#
_symmetry.space_group_name_H-M   'P 1'
#
loop_
_entity.id
_entity.type
_entity.pdbx_description
1 polymer ?
#
loop_
_entity_poly.entity_id
_entity_poly.type
_entity_poly.pdbx_seq_one_letter_code
_entity_poly.pdbx_strand_id
1 'polypeptide(L)' 'MLVENWVAVSVFRRCKAAWLTGMHPPIYGGVAAQEIEAAARLERVPVADYPDLLDALDVLISTTRSAHCTTLN' A
#
# COMPACT_ATOMS: atom_id res chain seq x y z
N MET A 1 11.33 5.17 15.77
CA MET A 1 10.03 5.34 16.46
C MET A 1 8.99 5.31 15.34
N LEU A 2 8.12 4.29 15.27
CA LEU A 2 7.02 4.28 14.30
C LEU A 2 6.04 5.37 14.73
N VAL A 3 6.29 6.60 14.29
CA VAL A 3 5.31 7.68 14.41
C VAL A 3 4.09 7.20 13.62
N GLU A 4 2.91 7.21 14.24
CA GLU A 4 1.67 6.78 13.58
C GLU A 4 1.44 7.64 12.33
N ASN A 5 1.82 7.10 11.16
CA ASN A 5 1.65 7.78 9.89
C ASN A 5 0.24 7.50 9.37
N TRP A 6 -0.75 8.15 10.00
CA TRP A 6 -2.16 8.05 9.63
C TRP A 6 -2.42 8.50 8.18
N VAL A 7 -1.57 9.37 7.64
CA VAL A 7 -1.61 9.77 6.22
C VAL A 7 -1.30 8.57 5.33
N ALA A 8 -0.23 7.82 5.61
CA ALA A 8 0.10 6.60 4.87
C ALA A 8 -1.02 5.56 4.93
N VAL A 9 -1.65 5.39 6.09
CA VAL A 9 -2.81 4.50 6.24
C VAL A 9 -4.00 4.98 5.40
N SER A 10 -4.31 6.28 5.41
CA SER A 10 -5.38 6.87 4.59
C SER A 10 -5.13 6.64 3.09
N VAL A 11 -3.92 6.96 2.63
CA VAL A 11 -3.49 6.76 1.24
C VAL A 11 -3.58 5.29 0.85
N PHE A 12 -3.03 4.39 1.67
CA PHE A 12 -3.07 2.95 1.42
C PHE A 12 -4.50 2.41 1.29
N ARG A 13 -5.40 2.80 2.20
CA ARG A 13 -6.81 2.37 2.18
C ARG A 13 -7.57 2.85 0.96
N ARG A 14 -7.12 3.94 0.35
CA ARG A 14 -7.75 4.55 -0.82
C ARG A 14 -7.24 3.96 -2.14
N CYS A 15 -6.06 3.36 -2.12
CA CYS A 15 -5.45 2.72 -3.28
C CYS A 15 -6.17 1.43 -3.65
N LYS A 16 -6.31 1.19 -4.95
CA LYS A 16 -6.74 -0.10 -5.47
C LYS A 16 -5.55 -1.06 -5.57
N ALA A 17 -5.61 -2.14 -4.80
CA ALA A 17 -4.61 -3.20 -4.88
C ALA A 17 -4.69 -3.97 -6.20
N ALA A 18 -3.53 -4.32 -6.74
CA ALA A 18 -3.39 -5.27 -7.83
C ALA A 18 -3.49 -6.69 -7.30
N TRP A 19 -4.36 -7.49 -7.89
CA TRP A 19 -4.52 -8.91 -7.58
C TRP A 19 -4.17 -9.73 -8.81
N LEU A 20 -3.26 -10.69 -8.64
CA LEU A 20 -2.94 -11.67 -9.67
C LEU A 20 -3.88 -12.86 -9.49
N THR A 21 -4.76 -13.07 -10.47
CA THR A 21 -5.77 -14.13 -10.47
C THR A 21 -5.55 -15.10 -11.62
N GLY A 22 -5.84 -16.39 -11.43
CA GLY A 22 -5.64 -17.44 -12.44
C GLY A 22 -6.11 -18.81 -11.94
N MET A 23 -5.43 -19.89 -12.35
CA MET A 23 -5.69 -21.26 -11.83
C MET A 23 -5.16 -21.51 -10.41
N HIS A 24 -4.78 -20.45 -9.68
CA HIS A 24 -4.29 -20.49 -8.31
C HIS A 24 -5.10 -19.52 -7.42
N PRO A 25 -5.06 -19.67 -6.08
CA PRO A 25 -5.64 -18.69 -5.17
C PRO A 25 -5.12 -17.27 -5.47
N PRO A 26 -5.96 -16.21 -5.38
CA PRO A 26 -5.54 -14.86 -5.69
C PRO A 26 -4.30 -14.45 -4.90
N ILE A 27 -3.29 -13.93 -5.61
CA ILE A 27 -2.04 -13.46 -4.99
C ILE A 27 -2.08 -11.93 -4.94
N TYR A 28 -1.79 -11.38 -3.77
CA TYR A 28 -1.66 -9.94 -3.61
C TYR A 28 -0.43 -9.43 -4.38
N GLY A 29 -0.67 -8.68 -5.45
CA GLY A 29 0.35 -8.15 -6.36
C GLY A 29 1.02 -6.87 -5.82
N GLY A 30 0.35 -6.15 -4.92
CA GLY A 30 0.80 -4.87 -4.38
C GLY A 30 -0.11 -3.72 -4.79
N VAL A 31 0.43 -2.50 -4.80
CA VAL A 31 -0.26 -1.29 -5.26
C VAL A 31 0.58 -0.65 -6.36
N ALA A 32 -0.06 -0.21 -7.44
CA ALA A 32 0.64 0.48 -8.53
C ALA A 32 1.08 1.89 -8.09
N ALA A 33 2.24 2.36 -8.56
CA ALA A 33 2.75 3.70 -8.24
C ALA A 33 1.73 4.81 -8.60
N GLN A 34 1.01 4.65 -9.71
CA GLN A 34 -0.03 5.59 -10.15
C GLN A 34 -1.21 5.69 -9.17
N GLU A 35 -1.58 4.57 -8.52
CA GLU A 35 -2.63 4.56 -7.49
C GLU A 35 -2.15 5.30 -6.24
N ILE A 36 -0.90 5.10 -5.84
CA ILE A 36 -0.28 5.81 -4.71
C ILE A 36 -0.24 7.31 -4.99
N GLU A 37 0.22 7.72 -6.17
CA GLU A 37 0.26 9.13 -6.57
C GLU A 37 -1.14 9.76 -6.60
N ALA A 38 -2.13 9.06 -7.16
CA ALA A 38 -3.50 9.55 -7.21
C ALA A 38 -4.11 9.70 -5.81
N ALA A 39 -3.92 8.70 -4.95
CA ALA A 39 -4.39 8.74 -3.56
C ALA A 39 -3.69 9.85 -2.75
N ALA A 40 -2.37 9.99 -2.86
CA ALA A 40 -1.62 11.05 -2.19
C ALA A 40 -2.09 12.46 -2.62
N ARG A 41 -2.39 12.65 -3.91
CA ARG A 41 -2.97 13.92 -4.42
C ARG A 41 -4.37 14.18 -3.87
N LEU A 42 -5.22 13.15 -3.79
CA LEU A 42 -6.56 13.28 -3.24
C LEU A 42 -6.54 13.65 -1.74
N GLU A 43 -5.60 13.07 -1.00
CA GLU A 43 -5.37 13.36 0.42
C GLU A 43 -4.56 14.65 0.65
N ARG A 44 -4.17 15.35 -0.44
CA ARG A 44 -3.42 16.61 -0.44
C ARG A 44 -2.09 16.52 0.33
N VAL A 45 -1.39 15.39 0.21
CA VAL A 45 -0.10 15.19 0.86
C VAL A 45 0.94 16.14 0.24
N PRO A 46 1.69 16.91 1.05
CA PRO A 46 2.79 17.73 0.56
C PRO A 46 3.87 16.88 -0.12
N VAL A 47 4.40 17.35 -1.24
CA VAL A 47 5.45 16.64 -1.99
C VAL A 47 6.71 16.40 -1.14
N ALA A 48 6.99 17.31 -0.19
CA ALA A 48 8.09 17.15 0.75
C ALA A 48 7.98 15.90 1.63
N ASP A 49 6.75 15.42 1.87
CA ASP A 49 6.45 14.28 2.75
C ASP A 49 6.38 12.96 1.96
N TYR A 50 6.58 12.98 0.65
CA TYR A 50 6.50 11.78 -0.19
C TYR A 50 7.54 10.71 0.16
N PRO A 51 8.81 11.03 0.47
CA PRO A 51 9.78 10.01 0.87
C PRO A 51 9.29 9.20 2.09
N ASP A 52 8.89 9.90 3.16
CA ASP A 52 8.39 9.26 4.38
C ASP A 52 7.06 8.51 4.16
N LEU A 53 6.21 9.04 3.28
CA LEU A 53 4.97 8.37 2.85
C LEU A 53 5.28 7.03 2.15
N LEU A 54 6.21 7.04 1.18
CA LEU A 54 6.55 5.85 0.40
C LEU A 54 7.18 4.77 1.27
N ASP A 55 8.08 5.14 2.18
CA ASP A 55 8.68 4.20 3.14
C ASP A 55 7.60 3.54 4.02
N ALA A 56 6.63 4.31 4.50
CA ALA A 56 5.52 3.77 5.29
C ALA A 56 4.59 2.87 4.45
N LEU A 57 4.32 3.24 3.19
CA LEU A 57 3.51 2.43 2.28
C LEU A 57 4.18 1.10 1.93
N ASP A 58 5.50 1.06 1.77
CA ASP A 58 6.25 -0.17 1.53
C ASP A 58 6.08 -1.17 2.68
N VAL A 59 6.09 -0.69 3.94
CA VAL A 59 5.80 -1.51 5.11
C VAL A 59 4.37 -2.05 5.09
N LEU A 60 3.38 -1.20 4.78
CA LEU A 60 1.98 -1.63 4.72
C LEU A 60 1.73 -2.66 3.60
N ILE A 61 2.30 -2.42 2.42
CA ILE A 61 2.17 -3.31 1.25
C ILE A 61 2.85 -4.66 1.52
N SER A 62 4.06 -4.66 2.07
CA SER A 62 4.80 -5.88 2.38
C SER A 62 4.15 -6.69 3.51
N THR A 63 3.63 -6.03 4.54
CA THR A 63 2.88 -6.66 5.63
C THR A 63 1.59 -7.30 5.11
N THR A 64 0.84 -6.57 4.27
CA THR A 64 -0.38 -7.09 3.64
C THR A 64 -0.09 -8.31 2.77
N ARG A 65 0.97 -8.25 1.95
CA ARG A 65 1.41 -9.39 1.15
C ARG A 65 1.72 -10.61 2.03
N SER A 66 2.47 -10.40 3.11
CA SER A 66 2.86 -11.46 4.04
C SER A 66 1.65 -12.12 4.70
N ALA A 67 0.68 -11.34 5.16
CA ALA A 67 -0.56 -11.85 5.76
C ALA A 67 -1.34 -12.77 4.80
N HIS A 68 -1.45 -12.36 3.53
CA HIS A 68 -2.12 -13.17 2.50
C HIS A 68 -1.34 -14.44 2.12
N CYS A 69 -0.01 -14.41 2.17
CA CYS A 69 0.82 -15.59 1.95
C CYS A 69 0.77 -16.59 3.13
N THR A 70 0.71 -16.12 4.38
CA THR A 70 0.63 -16.99 5.56
C THR A 70 -0.71 -17.74 5.68
N THR A 71 -1.78 -17.21 5.09
CA THR A 71 -3.13 -17.82 5.17
C THR A 71 -3.28 -19.04 4.24
N LEU A 72 -2.30 -19.31 3.37
CA LEU A 72 -2.33 -20.41 2.40
C LEU A 72 -1.48 -21.64 2.80
N ASN A 73 -0.94 -21.66 4.02
CA ASN A 73 -0.23 -22.81 4.62
C ASN A 73 -1.04 -23.39 5.79
#